data_AF-D5AJG2-F1
#
_entry.id   AF-D5AJG2-F1
#
_cell.length_a   1.000
_cell.length_b   1.000
_cell.length_c   1.000
_cell.angle_alpha   90.00
_cell.angle_beta   90.00
_cell.angle_gamma   90.00
#
_symmetry.space_group_name_H-M   'P 1'
#
loop_
_entity.id
_entity.type
_entity.pdbx_description
1 polymer ?
#
loop_
_entity_poly.entity_id
_entity_poly.type
_entity_poly.pdbx_seq_one_letter_code
_entity_poly.pdbx_strand_id
1 'polypeptide(L)'
;MQERGTQTFTCRVYLLFSYVTKGVSMKKIVFVCLGNICRSPMAEFVMKDMTSQFHIESRATSNWEHGNPIYPGTQKIFQKHKISYDQDKSSQQMSQTDFEAFDIIIGMDSNNVRDLQKIAPAHAQNKIFQFAEKSVPDPLVYWRF
;
A
#
# COMPACT_ATOMS: atom_id res chain seq x y z
N MET A 1 -19.77 27.65 -42.00
CA MET A 1 -18.39 27.93 -41.54
C MET A 1 -18.28 27.95 -40.00
N GLN A 2 -18.83 26.96 -39.28
CA GLN A 2 -18.91 26.99 -37.80
C GLN A 2 -18.14 25.86 -37.08
N GLU A 3 -17.62 24.85 -37.79
CA GLU A 3 -17.10 23.62 -37.16
C GLU A 3 -15.60 23.66 -36.81
N ARG A 4 -14.83 24.59 -37.39
CA ARG A 4 -13.38 24.67 -37.16
C ARG A 4 -12.98 25.32 -35.82
N GLY A 5 -13.88 26.10 -35.20
CA GLY A 5 -13.59 26.78 -33.92
C GLY A 5 -13.78 25.89 -32.69
N THR A 6 -14.73 24.96 -32.72
CA THR A 6 -15.06 24.06 -31.61
C THR A 6 -14.02 22.95 -31.42
N GLN A 7 -13.44 22.41 -32.49
CA GLN A 7 -12.40 21.38 -32.41
C GLN A 7 -11.07 21.90 -31.81
N THR A 8 -10.70 23.15 -32.09
CA THR A 8 -9.48 23.74 -31.53
C THR A 8 -9.62 24.04 -30.03
N PHE A 9 -10.83 24.38 -29.59
CA PHE A 9 -11.13 24.65 -28.18
C PHE A 9 -11.13 23.38 -27.34
N THR A 10 -11.77 22.29 -27.81
CA THR A 10 -11.73 20.99 -27.13
C THR A 10 -10.32 20.41 -27.07
N CYS A 11 -9.52 20.52 -28.13
CA CYS A 11 -8.14 20.03 -28.11
C CYS A 11 -7.24 20.81 -27.12
N ARG A 12 -7.43 22.13 -27.02
CA ARG A 12 -6.72 22.96 -26.02
C ARG A 12 -7.15 22.66 -24.58
N VAL A 13 -8.44 22.44 -24.34
CA VAL A 13 -8.94 22.03 -23.02
C VAL A 13 -8.43 20.64 -22.66
N TYR A 14 -8.39 19.69 -23.59
CA TYR A 14 -7.85 18.34 -23.37
C TYR A 14 -6.34 18.35 -23.10
N LEU A 15 -5.58 19.20 -23.81
CA LEU A 15 -4.15 19.39 -23.57
C LEU A 15 -3.89 20.06 -22.22
N LEU A 16 -4.68 21.07 -21.83
CA LEU A 16 -4.61 21.68 -20.51
C LEU A 16 -4.98 20.68 -19.40
N PHE A 17 -6.05 19.91 -19.57
CA PHE A 17 -6.43 18.85 -18.62
C PHE A 17 -5.35 17.78 -18.52
N SER A 18 -4.79 17.34 -19.64
CA SER A 18 -3.68 16.37 -19.68
C SER A 18 -2.40 16.94 -19.08
N TYR A 19 -2.15 18.24 -19.20
CA TYR A 19 -0.97 18.90 -18.62
C TYR A 19 -1.13 19.12 -17.11
N VAL A 20 -2.33 19.44 -16.66
CA VAL A 20 -2.69 19.55 -15.23
C VAL A 20 -2.63 18.18 -14.54
N THR A 21 -2.99 17.08 -15.22
CA THR A 21 -2.89 15.72 -14.65
C THR A 21 -1.51 15.07 -14.81
N LYS A 22 -0.70 15.48 -15.79
CA LYS A 22 0.69 15.00 -15.97
C LYS A 22 1.64 15.33 -14.81
N GLY A 23 1.25 16.22 -13.90
CA GLY A 23 2.08 16.65 -12.77
C GLY A 23 1.80 15.95 -11.44
N VAL A 24 0.74 15.14 -11.33
CA VAL A 24 0.40 14.46 -10.07
C VAL A 24 0.59 12.96 -10.26
N SER A 25 1.84 12.50 -10.12
CA SER A 25 2.12 11.07 -10.01
C SER A 25 1.36 10.51 -8.81
N MET A 26 0.51 9.51 -9.04
CA MET A 26 -0.18 8.78 -7.98
C MET A 26 0.86 8.27 -6.98
N LYS A 27 0.80 8.73 -5.74
CA LYS A 27 1.77 8.31 -4.71
C LYS A 27 1.60 6.83 -4.42
N LYS A 28 2.73 6.14 -4.30
CA LYS A 28 2.82 4.70 -4.03
C LYS A 28 3.12 4.45 -2.56
N ILE A 29 2.22 3.74 -1.88
CA ILE A 29 2.30 3.42 -0.46
C ILE A 29 2.40 1.90 -0.30
N VAL A 30 3.32 1.45 0.53
CA VAL A 30 3.41 0.04 0.93
C VAL A 30 3.32 -0.13 2.43
N PHE A 31 2.40 -0.98 2.87
CA PHE A 31 2.27 -1.37 4.28
C PHE A 31 3.07 -2.63 4.55
N VAL A 32 3.81 -2.66 5.67
CA VAL A 32 4.74 -3.75 5.97
C VAL A 32 4.53 -4.27 7.39
N CYS A 33 4.32 -5.58 7.52
CA CYS A 33 4.38 -6.27 8.80
C CYS A 33 5.33 -7.46 8.73
N LEU A 34 5.42 -8.29 9.79
CA LEU A 34 6.35 -9.41 9.83
C LEU A 34 6.13 -10.42 8.70
N GLY A 35 4.88 -10.87 8.49
CA GLY A 35 4.56 -11.99 7.60
C GLY A 35 3.57 -11.69 6.48
N ASN A 36 3.07 -10.45 6.34
CA ASN A 36 2.13 -10.05 5.28
C ASN A 36 0.87 -10.91 5.10
N ILE A 37 0.33 -11.45 6.21
CA ILE A 37 -0.93 -12.21 6.20
C ILE A 37 -2.03 -11.59 7.08
N CYS A 38 -1.65 -10.76 8.06
CA CYS A 38 -2.58 -10.20 9.05
C CYS A 38 -2.76 -8.67 8.90
N ARG A 39 -1.86 -7.90 9.51
CA ARG A 39 -1.99 -6.44 9.67
C ARG A 39 -1.76 -5.65 8.39
N SER A 40 -0.72 -5.96 7.62
CA SER A 40 -0.42 -5.19 6.42
C SER A 40 -1.42 -5.41 5.27
N PRO A 41 -1.94 -6.63 5.00
CA PRO A 41 -3.05 -6.80 4.06
C PRO A 41 -4.32 -6.07 4.53
N MET A 42 -4.59 -6.07 5.84
CA MET A 42 -5.72 -5.31 6.40
C MET A 42 -5.62 -3.82 6.09
N ALA A 43 -4.46 -3.22 6.32
CA ALA A 43 -4.23 -1.81 6.00
C ALA A 43 -4.34 -1.54 4.49
N GLU A 44 -3.81 -2.43 3.64
CA GLU A 44 -3.90 -2.32 2.18
C GLU A 44 -5.35 -2.24 1.70
N PHE A 45 -6.19 -3.23 2.05
CA PHE A 45 -7.54 -3.30 1.51
C PHE A 45 -8.50 -2.30 2.15
N VAL A 46 -8.32 -1.97 3.43
CA VAL A 46 -9.07 -0.89 4.07
C VAL A 46 -8.76 0.45 3.38
N MET A 47 -7.49 0.74 3.11
CA MET A 47 -7.13 2.01 2.48
C MET A 47 -7.58 2.07 1.01
N LYS A 48 -7.53 0.96 0.28
CA LYS A 48 -8.09 0.85 -1.08
C LYS A 48 -9.60 1.08 -1.13
N ASP A 49 -10.33 0.63 -0.12
CA ASP A 49 -11.78 0.85 0.01
C ASP A 49 -12.10 2.32 0.28
N MET A 50 -11.24 3.01 1.04
CA MET A 50 -11.42 4.42 1.40
C MET A 50 -11.02 5.40 0.29
N THR A 51 -10.05 5.06 -0.58
CA THR A 51 -9.54 5.97 -1.61
C THR A 51 -8.87 5.25 -2.78
N SER A 52 -9.07 5.79 -3.98
CA SER A 52 -8.41 5.39 -5.23
C SER A 52 -7.29 6.34 -5.67
N GLN A 53 -6.94 7.32 -4.83
CA GLN A 53 -5.93 8.35 -5.15
C GLN A 53 -4.48 7.86 -4.95
N PHE A 54 -4.29 6.68 -4.38
CA PHE A 54 -2.99 6.11 -4.05
C PHE A 54 -2.87 4.72 -4.65
N HIS A 55 -1.66 4.37 -5.08
CA HIS A 55 -1.31 3.00 -5.40
C HIS A 55 -0.85 2.33 -4.12
N ILE A 56 -1.63 1.37 -3.62
CA ILE A 56 -1.44 0.79 -2.30
C ILE A 56 -1.11 -0.68 -2.44
N GLU A 57 -0.06 -1.12 -1.75
CA GLU A 57 0.30 -2.52 -1.64
C GLU A 57 0.70 -2.87 -0.20
N SER A 58 0.94 -4.16 0.04
CA SER A 58 1.51 -4.66 1.28
C SER A 58 2.60 -5.70 1.04
N ARG A 59 3.54 -5.76 2.00
CA ARG A 59 4.72 -6.64 2.02
C ARG A 59 5.04 -7.16 3.43
N ALA A 60 5.98 -8.10 3.50
CA ALA A 60 6.52 -8.71 4.71
C ALA A 60 7.97 -8.28 4.95
N THR A 61 8.40 -8.13 6.20
CA THR A 61 9.84 -8.01 6.51
C THR A 61 10.55 -9.37 6.44
N SER A 62 9.84 -10.45 6.78
CA SER A 62 10.37 -11.83 6.76
C SER A 62 9.85 -12.63 5.58
N ASN A 63 10.46 -13.79 5.34
CA ASN A 63 10.03 -14.74 4.31
C ASN A 63 9.22 -15.93 4.89
N TRP A 64 8.82 -15.87 6.17
CA TRP A 64 8.24 -17.04 6.87
C TRP A 64 6.90 -17.50 6.31
N GLU A 65 6.12 -16.56 5.80
CA GLU A 65 4.77 -16.79 5.31
C GLU A 65 4.68 -16.62 3.79
N HIS A 66 5.80 -16.53 3.08
CA HIS A 66 5.81 -16.19 1.66
C HIS A 66 4.95 -17.15 0.83
N GLY A 67 4.10 -16.59 -0.02
CA GLY A 67 3.14 -17.35 -0.83
C GLY A 67 1.86 -17.73 -0.09
N ASN A 68 1.81 -17.66 1.24
CA ASN A 68 0.58 -17.97 1.98
C ASN A 68 -0.48 -16.88 1.74
N PRO A 69 -1.77 -17.26 1.69
CA PRO A 69 -2.85 -16.31 1.51
C PRO A 69 -3.03 -15.45 2.77
N ILE A 70 -3.85 -14.41 2.64
CA ILE A 70 -4.31 -13.61 3.78
C ILE A 70 -4.86 -14.51 4.88
N TYR A 71 -4.47 -14.27 6.14
CA TYR A 71 -4.88 -15.06 7.29
C TYR A 71 -6.41 -15.15 7.40
N PRO A 72 -7.01 -16.34 7.66
CA PRO A 72 -8.45 -16.50 7.69
C PRO A 72 -9.19 -15.56 8.65
N GLY A 73 -8.58 -15.19 9.78
CA GLY A 73 -9.16 -14.20 10.70
C GLY A 73 -9.31 -12.82 10.06
N THR A 74 -8.32 -12.39 9.27
CA THR A 74 -8.36 -11.13 8.51
C THR A 74 -9.42 -11.18 7.42
N GLN A 75 -9.54 -12.31 6.70
CA GLN A 75 -10.58 -12.50 5.69
C GLN A 75 -11.99 -12.40 6.27
N LYS A 76 -12.22 -12.99 7.46
CA LYS A 76 -13.50 -12.87 8.18
C LYS A 76 -13.83 -11.43 8.54
N ILE A 77 -12.83 -10.61 8.88
CA ILE A 77 -13.02 -9.18 9.16
C ILE A 77 -13.44 -8.45 7.89
N PHE A 78 -12.78 -8.71 6.75
CA PHE A 78 -13.20 -8.11 5.48
C PHE A 78 -14.64 -8.46 5.12
N GLN A 79 -15.01 -9.73 5.24
CA GLN A 79 -16.39 -10.19 4.99
C GLN A 79 -17.39 -9.52 5.93
N LYS A 80 -17.08 -9.45 7.24
CA LYS A 80 -17.92 -8.81 8.26
C LYS A 80 -18.17 -7.33 7.95
N HIS A 81 -17.14 -6.62 7.47
CA HIS A 81 -17.21 -5.19 7.18
C HIS A 81 -17.51 -4.88 5.71
N LYS A 82 -17.76 -5.90 4.87
CA LYS A 82 -18.03 -5.79 3.43
C LYS A 82 -16.91 -5.06 2.65
N ILE A 83 -15.67 -5.25 3.09
CA ILE A 83 -14.49 -4.70 2.43
C ILE A 83 -14.09 -5.66 1.30
N SER A 84 -13.97 -5.13 0.09
CA SER A 84 -13.47 -5.91 -1.04
C SER A 84 -11.98 -6.17 -0.89
N TYR A 85 -11.55 -7.42 -1.07
CA TYR A 85 -10.14 -7.80 -1.04
C TYR A 85 -9.83 -8.78 -2.15
N ASP A 86 -8.58 -8.78 -2.57
CA ASP A 86 -8.06 -9.71 -3.57
C ASP A 86 -7.83 -11.09 -2.92
N GLN A 87 -8.51 -12.12 -3.43
CA GLN A 87 -8.42 -13.49 -2.94
C GLN A 87 -7.11 -14.17 -3.34
N ASP A 88 -6.47 -13.69 -4.42
CA ASP A 88 -5.19 -14.19 -4.91
C ASP A 88 -4.00 -13.50 -4.22
N LYS A 89 -4.27 -12.54 -3.33
CA LYS A 89 -3.24 -11.88 -2.53
C LYS A 89 -2.53 -12.90 -1.65
N SER A 90 -1.25 -13.04 -1.93
CA SER A 90 -0.32 -13.83 -1.13
C SER A 90 0.73 -12.94 -0.45
N SER A 91 1.31 -13.47 0.62
CA SER A 91 2.39 -12.82 1.34
C SER A 91 3.63 -12.71 0.47
N GLN A 92 4.16 -11.49 0.39
CA GLN A 92 5.34 -11.15 -0.41
C GLN A 92 6.37 -10.42 0.45
N GLN A 93 7.63 -10.85 0.41
CA GLN A 93 8.69 -10.19 1.15
C GLN A 93 9.06 -8.86 0.48
N MET A 94 9.41 -7.88 1.31
CA MET A 94 9.99 -6.60 0.89
C MET A 94 11.28 -6.84 0.09
N SER A 95 11.31 -6.40 -1.16
CA SER A 95 12.47 -6.52 -2.05
C SER A 95 13.22 -5.19 -2.19
N GLN A 96 14.45 -5.23 -2.71
CA GLN A 96 15.21 -4.01 -3.02
C GLN A 96 14.51 -3.16 -4.08
N THR A 97 13.88 -3.79 -5.07
CA THR A 97 13.09 -3.09 -6.09
C THR A 97 11.88 -2.38 -5.51
N ASP A 98 11.27 -2.92 -4.46
CA ASP A 98 10.17 -2.23 -3.80
C ASP A 98 10.66 -0.96 -3.05
N PHE A 99 11.87 -1.00 -2.46
CA PHE A 99 12.49 0.20 -1.89
C PHE A 99 12.77 1.28 -2.92
N GLU A 100 12.78 0.98 -4.21
CA GLU A 100 12.87 1.99 -5.27
C GLU A 100 11.48 2.39 -5.78
N ALA A 101 10.54 1.44 -5.85
CA ALA A 101 9.23 1.61 -6.46
C ALA A 101 8.24 2.41 -5.59
N PHE A 102 8.31 2.31 -4.26
CA PHE A 102 7.36 2.98 -3.36
C PHE A 102 7.87 4.31 -2.83
N ASP A 103 6.98 5.31 -2.75
CA ASP A 103 7.28 6.64 -2.23
C ASP A 103 7.22 6.67 -0.70
N ILE A 104 6.33 5.87 -0.11
CA ILE A 104 6.06 5.81 1.32
C ILE A 104 6.02 4.35 1.77
N ILE A 105 6.84 4.02 2.76
CA ILE A 105 6.94 2.68 3.34
C ILE A 105 6.46 2.77 4.80
N ILE A 106 5.40 2.04 5.13
CA ILE A 106 4.75 2.13 6.44
C ILE A 106 4.89 0.80 7.18
N GLY A 107 5.72 0.78 8.23
CA GLY A 107 5.81 -0.35 9.15
C GLY A 107 4.64 -0.34 10.14
N MET A 108 3.98 -1.49 10.33
CA MET A 108 2.80 -1.60 11.21
C MET A 108 3.15 -1.44 12.70
N ASP A 109 4.37 -1.77 13.09
CA ASP A 109 4.90 -1.57 14.45
C ASP A 109 6.39 -1.17 14.44
N SER A 110 6.92 -0.82 15.62
CA SER A 110 8.31 -0.41 15.79
C SER A 110 9.34 -1.47 15.42
N ASN A 111 9.00 -2.77 15.54
CA ASN A 111 9.88 -3.86 15.13
C ASN A 111 9.96 -3.95 13.61
N ASN A 112 8.82 -3.79 12.92
CA ASN A 112 8.78 -3.75 11.46
C ASN A 112 9.60 -2.57 10.92
N VAL A 113 9.47 -1.39 11.53
CA VAL A 113 10.28 -0.22 11.16
C VAL A 113 11.77 -0.49 11.37
N ARG A 114 12.15 -1.04 12.52
CA ARG A 114 13.54 -1.41 12.81
C ARG A 114 14.10 -2.40 11.80
N ASP A 115 13.33 -3.43 11.45
CA ASP A 115 13.78 -4.45 10.51
C ASP A 115 13.85 -3.90 9.09
N LEU A 116 12.90 -3.05 8.68
CA LEU A 116 12.97 -2.31 7.43
C LEU A 116 14.23 -1.45 7.35
N GLN A 117 14.56 -0.70 8.41
CA GLN A 117 15.76 0.15 8.44
C GLN A 117 17.06 -0.65 8.29
N LYS A 118 17.11 -1.91 8.76
CA LYS A 118 18.28 -2.78 8.59
C LYS A 118 18.47 -3.27 7.16
N ILE A 119 17.38 -3.52 6.44
CA ILE A 119 17.43 -4.07 5.08
C ILE A 119 17.37 -2.99 3.99
N ALA A 120 16.93 -1.78 4.33
CA ALA A 120 16.76 -0.67 3.41
C ALA A 120 18.10 -0.08 2.98
N PRO A 121 18.24 0.30 1.70
CA PRO A 121 19.38 1.08 1.24
C PRO A 121 19.35 2.48 1.88
N ALA A 122 20.52 3.09 2.06
CA ALA A 122 20.67 4.36 2.79
C ALA A 122 19.75 5.49 2.27
N HIS A 123 19.56 5.56 0.94
CA HIS A 123 18.73 6.58 0.31
C HIS A 123 17.22 6.37 0.51
N ALA A 124 16.78 5.19 0.95
CA ALA A 124 15.37 4.84 1.15
C ALA A 124 14.94 4.90 2.62
N GLN A 125 15.86 5.15 3.55
CA GLN A 125 15.53 5.17 4.99
C GLN A 125 14.61 6.35 5.36
N ASN A 126 14.71 7.47 4.65
CA ASN A 126 13.91 8.67 4.87
C ASN A 126 12.42 8.53 4.52
N LYS A 127 12.04 7.46 3.82
CA LYS A 127 10.64 7.16 3.47
C LYS A 127 10.01 6.04 4.29
N ILE A 128 10.68 5.59 5.35
CA ILE A 128 10.16 4.58 6.27
C ILE A 128 9.50 5.28 7.45
N PHE A 129 8.22 5.01 7.66
CA PHE A 129 7.39 5.58 8.71
C PHE A 129 6.72 4.48 9.53
N GLN A 130 6.37 4.78 10.77
CA GLN A 130 5.51 3.93 11.59
C GLN A 130 4.04 4.28 11.35
N PHE A 131 3.17 3.28 11.27
CA PHE A 131 1.74 3.47 10.97
C PHE A 131 1.03 4.40 11.97
N ALA A 132 1.35 4.32 13.26
CA ALA A 132 0.76 5.15 14.30
C ALA A 132 1.78 5.47 15.40
N GLU A 133 1.63 6.61 16.08
CA GLU A 133 2.49 7.03 17.22
C GLU A 133 2.50 6.00 18.36
N LYS A 134 1.37 5.31 18.58
CA LYS A 134 1.28 4.11 19.42
C LYS A 134 1.21 2.88 18.51
N SER A 135 2.10 1.90 18.72
CA SER A 135 2.13 0.65 17.94
C SER A 135 0.74 0.03 17.81
N VAL A 136 0.32 -0.30 16.59
CA VAL A 136 -0.89 -1.10 16.36
C VAL A 136 -0.64 -2.50 16.94
N PRO A 137 -1.40 -2.94 17.95
CA PRO A 137 -1.16 -4.23 18.60
C PRO A 137 -1.25 -5.39 17.59
N ASP A 138 -0.34 -6.36 17.68
CA ASP A 138 -0.36 -7.54 16.82
C ASP A 138 -1.54 -8.47 17.19
N PRO A 139 -2.51 -8.73 16.29
CA PRO A 139 -3.62 -9.64 16.56
C PRO A 139 -3.17 -11.06 16.92
N LEU A 140 -1.98 -11.50 16.46
CA LEU A 140 -1.45 -12.83 16.78
C LEU A 140 -1.13 -13.02 18.27
N VAL A 141 -0.99 -11.93 19.02
CA VAL A 141 -0.79 -11.98 20.48
C VAL A 141 -2.11 -12.21 21.22
N TYR A 142 -3.25 -11.84 20.63
CA TYR A 142 -4.56 -11.92 21.28
C TYR A 142 -5.32 -13.22 21.00
N TRP A 143 -4.90 -14.02 20.01
CA TRP A 143 -5.61 -15.24 19.59
C TRP A 143 -5.01 -16.54 20.15
N ARG A 144 -4.24 -16.45 21.23
CA ARG A 144 -3.49 -17.56 21.83
C ARG A 144 -4.08 -18.05 23.17
N PHE A 145 -5.39 -17.94 23.34
CA PHE A 145 -6.16 -18.54 24.44
C PHE A 145 -7.37 -19.30 23.90
#